data_AF-A0A379VNJ6-F1
#
_entry.id   AF-A0A379VNJ6-F1
#
_cell.length_a   1.000
_cell.length_b   1.000
_cell.length_c   1.000
_cell.angle_alpha   90.00
_cell.angle_beta   90.00
_cell.angle_gamma   90.00
#
_symmetry.space_group_name_H-M   'P 1'
#
loop_
_entity.id
_entity.type
_entity.pdbx_description
1 polymer ?
#
loop_
_entity_poly.entity_id
_entity_poly.type
_entity_poly.pdbx_seq_one_letter_code
_entity_poly.pdbx_strand_id
1 'polypeptide(L)'
;MDATTGSLGQGISIAGGMALSHKLARRPNRVFCIVGDGELNEGQCWEAFQFIAHHRLNNLTVFIDWNKQQLDGELEEIINPFDLEGKFRAFGFDVVTVKGDDIAGLLAVVQPVPPADARPRVVILDSIKGQGVPCLEQLTNSHHLRLTDGMKQTLNEAIHQLEVMHD
;
A
#
# COMPACT_ATOMS: atom_id res chain seq x y z
N MET A 1 2.14 0.54 -17.36
CA MET A 1 0.73 0.18 -17.62
C MET A 1 -0.05 1.41 -17.23
N ASP A 2 -0.88 1.93 -18.13
CA ASP A 2 -1.85 2.95 -17.78
C ASP A 2 -3.19 2.24 -17.56
N ALA A 3 -3.73 2.36 -16.35
CA ALA A 3 -5.09 1.97 -16.02
C ALA A 3 -5.79 3.16 -15.41
N THR A 4 -7.05 3.35 -15.78
CA THR A 4 -7.92 4.28 -15.06
C THR A 4 -8.21 3.67 -13.69
N THR A 5 -7.61 4.24 -12.67
CA THR A 5 -7.93 3.97 -11.26
C THR A 5 -8.76 5.13 -10.69
N GLY A 6 -9.22 5.01 -9.44
CA GLY A 6 -10.00 6.05 -8.76
C GLY A 6 -11.30 5.52 -8.16
N SER A 7 -11.86 4.46 -8.74
CA SER A 7 -12.77 3.57 -7.99
C SER A 7 -11.90 2.65 -7.13
N LEU A 8 -12.06 2.76 -5.81
CA LEU A 8 -11.35 1.93 -4.84
C LEU A 8 -11.57 0.44 -5.14
N GLY A 9 -10.52 -0.36 -4.97
CA GLY A 9 -10.50 -1.82 -5.13
C GLY A 9 -10.26 -2.33 -6.55
N GLN A 10 -10.41 -1.50 -7.59
CA GLN A 10 -10.22 -1.96 -8.97
C GLN A 10 -8.74 -2.22 -9.32
N GLY A 11 -7.83 -1.43 -8.74
CA GLY A 11 -6.40 -1.53 -9.01
C GLY A 11 -5.83 -2.91 -8.69
N ILE A 12 -6.23 -3.52 -7.57
CA ILE A 12 -5.73 -4.83 -7.16
C ILE A 12 -6.22 -5.96 -8.07
N SER A 13 -7.46 -5.91 -8.56
CA SER A 13 -7.97 -6.88 -9.53
C SER A 13 -7.19 -6.81 -10.85
N ILE A 14 -6.91 -5.59 -11.34
CA ILE A 14 -6.09 -5.38 -12.54
C ILE A 14 -4.68 -5.93 -12.32
N ALA A 15 -4.05 -5.63 -11.18
CA ALA A 15 -2.72 -6.13 -10.84
C ALA A 15 -2.66 -7.66 -10.80
N GLY A 16 -3.68 -8.32 -10.23
CA GLY A 16 -3.82 -9.78 -10.25
C GLY A 16 -3.89 -10.34 -11.67
N GLY A 17 -4.71 -9.74 -12.54
CA GLY A 17 -4.82 -10.12 -13.95
C GLY A 17 -3.50 -9.95 -14.71
N MET A 18 -2.78 -8.85 -14.49
CA MET A 18 -1.46 -8.61 -15.08
C MET A 18 -0.42 -9.63 -14.64
N ALA A 19 -0.37 -9.91 -13.34
CA ALA A 19 0.57 -10.88 -12.77
C ALA A 19 0.34 -12.28 -13.34
N LEU A 20 -0.93 -12.70 -13.44
CA LEU A 20 -1.30 -13.95 -14.09
C LEU A 20 -0.90 -13.96 -15.57
N SER A 21 -1.18 -12.89 -16.31
CA SER A 21 -0.80 -12.76 -17.72
C SER A 21 0.71 -12.93 -17.92
N HIS A 22 1.53 -12.26 -17.10
CA HIS A 22 2.99 -12.39 -17.15
C HIS A 22 3.46 -13.81 -16.84
N LYS A 23 2.86 -14.45 -15.83
CA LYS A 23 3.16 -15.84 -15.46
C LYS A 23 2.85 -16.81 -16.61
N LEU A 24 1.68 -16.69 -17.22
CA LEU A 24 1.26 -17.53 -18.37
C LEU A 24 2.16 -17.31 -19.59
N ALA A 25 2.56 -16.06 -19.85
CA ALA A 25 3.47 -15.70 -20.94
C ALA A 25 4.95 -15.99 -20.62
N ARG A 26 5.27 -16.58 -19.45
CA ARG A 26 6.64 -16.83 -18.96
C ARG A 26 7.53 -15.59 -19.00
N ARG A 27 6.96 -14.42 -18.70
CA ARG A 27 7.69 -13.16 -18.63
C ARG A 27 8.27 -12.97 -17.23
N PRO A 28 9.53 -12.51 -17.09
CA PRO A 28 10.17 -12.32 -15.79
C PRO A 28 9.71 -11.05 -15.05
N ASN A 29 8.76 -10.31 -15.63
CA ASN A 29 8.26 -9.07 -15.06
C ASN A 29 7.59 -9.27 -13.70
N ARG A 30 7.87 -8.33 -12.80
CA ARG A 30 7.22 -8.21 -11.49
C ARG A 30 6.14 -7.14 -11.56
N VAL A 31 5.05 -7.37 -10.84
CA VAL A 31 3.95 -6.43 -10.67
C VAL A 31 3.97 -5.93 -9.23
N PHE A 32 3.76 -4.64 -9.05
CA PHE A 32 3.63 -4.01 -7.75
C PHE A 32 2.30 -3.25 -7.72
N CYS A 33 1.59 -3.32 -6.60
CA CYS A 33 0.33 -2.63 -6.40
C CYS A 33 0.30 -2.07 -4.98
N ILE A 34 -0.09 -0.81 -4.84
CA ILE A 34 -0.31 -0.18 -3.54
C ILE A 34 -1.83 -0.05 -3.38
N VAL A 35 -2.32 -0.44 -2.21
CA VAL A 35 -3.73 -0.42 -1.82
C VAL A 35 -3.83 0.34 -0.51
N GLY A 36 -4.78 1.28 -0.40
CA GLY A 36 -5.01 1.99 0.86
C GLY A 36 -5.66 1.07 1.89
N ASP A 37 -5.39 1.29 3.18
CA ASP A 37 -6.10 0.58 4.25
C ASP A 37 -7.62 0.78 4.22
N GLY A 38 -8.11 1.98 3.88
CA GLY A 38 -9.53 2.22 3.69
C GLY A 38 -10.12 1.67 2.39
N GLU A 39 -9.28 1.47 1.37
CA GLU A 39 -9.67 0.76 0.14
C GLU A 39 -10.02 -0.72 0.41
N LEU A 40 -9.49 -1.30 1.50
CA LEU A 40 -9.80 -2.67 1.91
C LEU A 40 -11.23 -2.86 2.44
N ASN A 41 -12.00 -1.78 2.62
CA ASN A 41 -13.43 -1.88 2.90
C ASN A 41 -14.21 -2.42 1.68
N GLU A 42 -13.65 -2.30 0.47
CA GLU A 42 -14.26 -2.83 -0.73
C GLU A 42 -14.16 -4.37 -0.78
N GLY A 43 -15.32 -5.04 -0.92
CA GLY A 43 -15.39 -6.50 -1.03
C GLY A 43 -14.54 -7.05 -2.19
N GLN A 44 -14.47 -6.29 -3.29
CA GLN A 44 -13.68 -6.62 -4.48
C GLN A 44 -12.18 -6.85 -4.17
N CYS A 45 -11.62 -6.12 -3.18
CA CYS A 45 -10.24 -6.34 -2.75
C CYS A 45 -10.02 -7.78 -2.29
N TRP A 46 -10.94 -8.28 -1.45
CA TRP A 46 -10.87 -9.63 -0.89
C TRP A 46 -11.06 -10.72 -1.94
N GLU A 47 -11.97 -10.51 -2.89
CA GLU A 47 -12.11 -11.41 -4.06
C GLU A 47 -10.80 -11.47 -4.87
N ALA A 48 -10.17 -10.32 -5.11
CA ALA A 48 -8.88 -10.25 -5.80
C ALA A 48 -7.76 -10.96 -5.02
N PHE A 49 -7.68 -10.76 -3.70
CA PHE A 49 -6.68 -11.43 -2.87
C PHE A 49 -6.85 -12.95 -2.89
N GLN A 50 -8.09 -13.46 -2.83
CA GLN A 50 -8.35 -14.89 -2.93
C GLN A 50 -7.87 -15.45 -4.28
N PHE A 51 -8.16 -14.74 -5.37
CA PHE A 51 -7.69 -15.10 -6.71
C PHE A 51 -6.16 -15.11 -6.81
N ILE A 52 -5.50 -14.07 -6.32
CA ILE A 52 -4.04 -13.92 -6.32
C ILE A 52 -3.37 -15.08 -5.58
N ALA A 53 -3.88 -15.44 -4.40
CA ALA A 53 -3.38 -16.55 -3.61
C ALA A 53 -3.62 -17.91 -4.27
N HIS A 54 -4.84 -18.15 -4.78
CA HIS A 54 -5.19 -19.38 -5.49
C HIS A 54 -4.23 -19.67 -6.65
N HIS A 55 -3.88 -18.66 -7.44
CA HIS A 55 -2.97 -18.81 -8.58
C HIS A 55 -1.47 -18.72 -8.21
N ARG A 56 -1.13 -18.55 -6.93
CA ARG A 56 0.23 -18.34 -6.42
C ARG A 56 0.98 -17.28 -7.23
N LEU A 57 0.42 -16.09 -7.35
CA LEU A 57 1.02 -15.00 -8.13
C LEU A 57 2.15 -14.32 -7.34
N ASN A 58 3.23 -15.06 -7.10
CA ASN A 58 4.45 -14.60 -6.42
C ASN A 58 5.24 -13.53 -7.18
N ASN A 59 4.95 -13.31 -8.46
CA ASN A 59 5.46 -12.19 -9.23
C ASN A 59 4.70 -10.87 -8.94
N LEU A 60 3.64 -10.89 -8.13
CA LEU A 60 2.96 -9.72 -7.59
C LEU A 60 3.37 -9.49 -6.13
N THR A 61 3.76 -8.26 -5.80
CA THR A 61 3.88 -7.79 -4.42
C THR A 61 2.86 -6.68 -4.18
N VAL A 62 2.01 -6.88 -3.17
CA VAL A 62 1.01 -5.89 -2.76
C VAL A 62 1.54 -5.11 -1.57
N PHE A 63 1.43 -3.79 -1.60
CA PHE A 63 1.64 -2.94 -0.44
C PHE A 63 0.29 -2.49 0.08
N ILE A 64 0.07 -2.62 1.38
CA ILE A 64 -1.03 -1.95 2.06
C ILE A 64 -0.44 -0.72 2.74
N ASP A 65 -0.86 0.47 2.31
CA ASP A 65 -0.56 1.69 3.05
C ASP A 65 -1.45 1.74 4.29
N TRP A 66 -0.89 1.31 5.42
CA TRP A 66 -1.55 1.24 6.71
C TRP A 66 -1.26 2.50 7.50
N ASN A 67 -1.97 3.57 7.15
CA ASN A 67 -1.85 4.91 7.75
C ASN A 67 -2.93 5.22 8.80
N LYS A 68 -3.89 4.29 8.98
CA LYS A 68 -4.96 4.25 10.00
C LYS A 68 -6.03 5.32 9.83
N GLN A 69 -6.05 6.04 8.70
CA GLN A 69 -6.99 7.13 8.47
C GLN A 69 -7.76 6.95 7.15
N GLN A 70 -9.04 7.35 7.17
CA GLN A 70 -9.92 7.50 6.01
C GLN A 70 -10.42 8.94 5.87
N LEU A 71 -11.24 9.20 4.85
CA LEU A 71 -11.80 10.52 4.60
C LEU A 71 -12.53 11.09 5.83
N ASP A 72 -13.32 10.25 6.50
CA ASP A 72 -14.24 10.68 7.56
C ASP A 72 -13.71 10.41 8.98
N GLY A 73 -12.51 9.84 9.15
CA GLY A 73 -11.93 9.57 10.47
C GLY A 73 -10.93 8.41 10.49
N GLU A 74 -10.62 7.92 11.69
CA GLU A 74 -9.75 6.76 11.88
C GLU A 74 -10.44 5.45 11.50
N LEU A 75 -9.66 4.44 11.07
CA LEU A 75 -10.24 3.15 10.62
C LEU A 75 -11.17 2.52 11.66
N GLU A 76 -10.78 2.52 12.94
CA GLU A 76 -11.56 1.89 14.02
C GLU A 76 -12.91 2.54 14.26
N GLU A 77 -13.03 3.85 13.98
CA GLU A 77 -14.27 4.61 14.11
C GLU A 77 -15.20 4.40 12.91
N ILE A 78 -14.62 4.24 11.71
CA ILE A 78 -15.38 4.08 10.46
C ILE A 78 -15.75 2.62 10.21
N ILE A 79 -14.75 1.75 9.97
CA ILE A 79 -14.91 0.29 9.84
C ILE A 79 -13.65 -0.38 10.37
N ASN A 80 -13.77 -1.02 11.54
CA ASN A 80 -12.64 -1.66 12.20
C ASN A 80 -12.01 -2.76 11.30
N PRO A 81 -10.72 -2.64 10.96
CA PRO A 81 -10.03 -3.57 10.07
C PRO A 81 -9.59 -4.87 10.76
N PHE A 82 -9.70 -4.97 12.08
CA PHE A 82 -9.31 -6.13 12.91
C PHE A 82 -7.85 -6.57 12.64
N ASP A 83 -7.55 -7.86 12.83
CA ASP A 83 -6.22 -8.44 12.56
C ASP A 83 -5.97 -8.51 11.04
N LEU A 84 -5.38 -7.45 10.49
CA LEU A 84 -5.06 -7.35 9.08
C LEU A 84 -4.04 -8.43 8.65
N GLU A 85 -3.01 -8.66 9.45
CA GLU A 85 -2.01 -9.68 9.13
C GLU A 85 -2.65 -11.07 9.10
N GLY A 86 -3.47 -11.39 10.10
CA GLY A 86 -4.22 -12.63 10.19
C GLY A 86 -5.15 -12.86 9.00
N LYS A 87 -5.86 -11.81 8.56
CA LYS A 87 -6.69 -11.86 7.34
C LYS A 87 -5.86 -12.26 6.12
N PHE A 88 -4.75 -11.59 5.84
CA PHE A 88 -3.92 -11.94 4.68
C PHE A 88 -3.28 -13.33 4.80
N ARG A 89 -2.82 -13.72 5.99
CA ARG A 89 -2.31 -15.08 6.24
C ARG A 89 -3.38 -16.13 5.96
N ALA A 90 -4.63 -15.89 6.39
CA ALA A 90 -5.76 -16.78 6.14
C ALA A 90 -6.09 -16.93 4.64
N PHE A 91 -5.91 -15.86 3.85
CA PHE A 91 -6.05 -15.90 2.40
C PHE A 91 -4.88 -16.62 1.69
N GLY A 92 -3.78 -16.91 2.39
CA GLY A 92 -2.64 -17.67 1.84
C GLY A 92 -1.46 -16.80 1.39
N PHE A 93 -1.35 -15.57 1.88
CA PHE A 93 -0.22 -14.69 1.59
C PHE A 93 0.98 -14.96 2.52
N ASP A 94 2.16 -14.62 2.01
CA ASP A 94 3.31 -14.27 2.84
C ASP A 94 3.16 -12.81 3.30
N VAL A 95 3.12 -12.58 4.61
CA VAL A 95 2.82 -11.28 5.20
C VAL A 95 4.04 -10.74 5.92
N VAL A 96 4.46 -9.53 5.55
CA VAL A 96 5.55 -8.81 6.22
C VAL A 96 5.08 -7.41 6.56
N THR A 97 5.31 -6.98 7.79
CA THR A 97 5.03 -5.60 8.22
C THR A 97 6.35 -4.84 8.27
N VAL A 98 6.37 -3.65 7.67
CA VAL A 98 7.54 -2.79 7.57
C VAL A 98 7.14 -1.39 8.02
N LYS A 99 8.01 -0.71 8.79
CA LYS A 99 7.79 0.68 9.19
C LYS A 99 7.78 1.60 7.96
N GLY A 100 6.81 2.51 7.87
CA GLY A 100 6.57 3.32 6.67
C GLY A 100 7.72 4.22 6.21
N ASP A 101 8.61 4.62 7.12
CA ASP A 101 9.82 5.42 6.84
C ASP A 101 11.12 4.58 6.77
N ASP A 102 11.04 3.26 6.91
CA ASP A 102 12.19 2.37 6.81
C ASP A 102 12.43 1.90 5.37
N ILE A 103 13.06 2.76 4.58
CA ILE A 103 13.39 2.49 3.17
C ILE A 103 14.30 1.27 3.03
N ALA A 104 15.25 1.08 3.96
CA ALA A 104 16.19 -0.04 3.91
C ALA A 104 15.47 -1.37 4.18
N GLY A 105 14.58 -1.41 5.19
CA GLY A 105 13.72 -2.54 5.47
C GLY A 105 12.78 -2.86 4.30
N LEU A 106 12.18 -1.84 3.68
CA LEU A 106 11.34 -2.01 2.50
C LEU A 106 12.12 -2.64 1.34
N LEU A 107 13.32 -2.11 1.05
CA LEU A 107 14.20 -2.64 0.00
C LEU A 107 14.56 -4.11 0.26
N ALA A 108 14.92 -4.46 1.49
CA ALA A 108 15.28 -5.82 1.87
C ALA A 108 14.12 -6.81 1.65
N VAL A 109 12.86 -6.37 1.83
CA VAL A 109 11.67 -7.20 1.61
C VAL A 109 11.35 -7.38 0.12
N VAL A 110 11.55 -6.35 -0.71
CA VAL A 110 11.13 -6.39 -2.13
C VAL A 110 12.23 -6.85 -3.07
N GLN A 111 13.51 -6.67 -2.73
CA GLN A 111 14.63 -7.00 -3.61
C GLN A 111 14.71 -8.49 -3.99
N PRO A 112 14.51 -9.45 -3.07
CA PRO A 112 14.60 -10.88 -3.41
C PRO A 112 13.58 -11.29 -4.47
N VAL A 113 14.01 -12.12 -5.42
CA VAL A 113 13.10 -12.77 -6.38
C VAL A 113 12.54 -14.02 -5.71
N PRO A 114 11.22 -14.13 -5.51
CA PRO A 114 10.63 -15.29 -4.86
C PRO A 114 10.77 -16.54 -5.75
N PRO A 115 10.94 -17.73 -5.15
CA PRO A 115 10.95 -18.99 -5.90
C PRO A 115 9.58 -19.26 -6.53
N ALA A 116 9.56 -20.06 -7.60
CA ALA A 116 8.38 -20.24 -8.46
C ALA A 116 7.13 -20.79 -7.74
N ASP A 117 7.31 -21.49 -6.62
CA ASP A 117 6.27 -22.09 -5.78
C ASP A 117 5.91 -21.26 -4.54
N ALA A 118 6.57 -20.12 -4.31
CA ALA A 118 6.27 -19.22 -3.20
C ALA A 118 4.82 -18.72 -3.22
N ARG A 119 4.34 -18.37 -2.02
CA ARG A 119 3.10 -17.61 -1.83
C ARG A 119 3.26 -16.19 -2.39
N PRO A 120 2.16 -15.53 -2.83
CA PRO A 120 2.21 -14.10 -3.09
C PRO A 120 2.53 -13.33 -1.80
N ARG A 121 3.19 -12.19 -1.93
CA ARG A 121 3.58 -11.36 -0.79
C ARG A 121 2.67 -10.15 -0.66
N VAL A 122 2.26 -9.88 0.57
CA VAL A 122 1.74 -8.58 0.99
C VAL A 122 2.70 -7.96 1.99
N VAL A 123 2.98 -6.68 1.79
CA VAL A 123 3.77 -5.85 2.67
C VAL A 123 2.83 -4.83 3.30
N ILE A 124 2.63 -4.92 4.62
CA ILE A 124 1.88 -3.92 5.37
C ILE A 124 2.86 -2.82 5.73
N LEU A 125 2.67 -1.63 5.14
CA LEU A 125 3.48 -0.45 5.42
C LEU A 125 2.85 0.28 6.60
N ASP A 126 3.42 0.08 7.78
CA ASP A 126 3.00 0.73 9.03
C ASP A 126 3.43 2.21 9.00
N SER A 127 2.62 3.03 8.31
CA SER A 127 2.92 4.42 7.96
C SER A 127 2.13 5.42 8.82
N ILE A 128 2.48 6.69 8.69
CA ILE A 128 1.72 7.81 9.22
C ILE A 128 1.29 8.67 8.04
N LYS A 129 0.03 9.11 8.01
CA LYS A 129 -0.42 9.99 6.93
C LYS A 129 0.32 11.33 6.99
N GLY A 130 1.02 11.69 5.90
CA GLY A 130 1.87 12.89 5.88
C GLY A 130 3.23 12.72 6.59
N GLN A 131 3.68 11.47 6.79
CA GLN A 131 4.93 11.16 7.50
C GLN A 131 6.12 11.99 7.02
N GLY A 132 6.89 12.53 7.97
CA GLY A 132 8.03 13.41 7.74
C GLY A 132 7.68 14.89 7.70
N VAL A 133 6.40 15.25 7.71
CA VAL A 133 5.93 16.65 7.73
C VAL A 133 5.06 16.85 8.98
N PRO A 134 5.61 17.37 10.10
CA PRO A 134 4.93 17.40 11.39
C PRO A 134 3.56 18.09 11.38
N CYS A 135 3.40 19.14 10.56
CA CYS A 135 2.12 19.84 10.46
C CYS A 135 1.04 19.04 9.71
N LEU A 136 1.41 18.02 8.92
CA LEU A 136 0.47 17.13 8.24
C LEU A 136 0.15 15.88 9.06
N GLU A 137 1.13 15.33 9.78
CA GLU A 137 0.93 14.16 10.66
C GLU A 137 -0.12 14.42 11.74
N GLN A 138 -0.25 15.67 12.19
CA GLN A 138 -1.18 16.09 13.24
C GLN A 138 -2.58 16.43 12.71
N LEU A 139 -2.81 16.40 11.39
CA LEU A 139 -4.11 16.71 10.80
C LEU A 139 -5.02 15.48 10.79
N THR A 140 -6.14 15.59 11.47
CA THR A 140 -7.19 14.55 11.52
C THR A 140 -7.97 14.42 10.21
N ASN A 141 -7.90 15.40 9.30
CA ASN A 141 -8.50 15.32 7.96
C ASN A 141 -7.53 15.82 6.88
N SER A 142 -6.45 15.06 6.69
CA SER A 142 -5.44 15.33 5.66
C SER A 142 -5.72 14.65 4.31
N HIS A 143 -6.90 14.02 4.15
CA HIS A 143 -7.29 13.29 2.94
C HIS A 143 -7.45 14.19 1.71
N HIS A 144 -8.02 15.39 1.91
CA HIS A 144 -8.14 16.40 0.87
C HIS A 144 -7.72 17.76 1.43
N LEU A 145 -6.43 18.08 1.30
CA LEU A 145 -5.87 19.33 1.77
C LEU A 145 -6.20 20.47 0.81
N ARG A 146 -6.86 21.51 1.32
CA ARG A 146 -6.95 22.80 0.64
C ARG A 146 -5.79 23.68 1.10
N LEU A 147 -4.82 23.87 0.22
CA LEU A 147 -3.60 24.62 0.55
C LEU A 147 -3.89 26.13 0.61
N THR A 148 -3.99 26.66 1.83
CA THR A 148 -3.93 28.10 2.08
C THR A 148 -2.50 28.62 1.84
N ASP A 149 -2.32 29.92 1.64
CA ASP A 149 -0.98 30.48 1.43
C ASP A 149 -0.07 30.26 2.65
N GLY A 150 -0.62 30.30 3.87
CA GLY A 150 0.10 29.94 5.09
C GLY A 150 0.55 28.47 5.09
N MET A 151 -0.32 27.53 4.71
CA MET A 151 0.06 26.11 4.59
C MET A 151 1.13 25.89 3.52
N LYS A 152 1.07 26.58 2.38
CA LYS A 152 2.11 26.49 1.34
C LYS A 152 3.47 26.91 1.90
N GLN A 153 3.51 27.99 2.68
CA GLN A 153 4.75 28.44 3.30
C GLN A 153 5.32 27.38 4.26
N THR A 154 4.49 26.86 5.19
CA THR A 154 4.92 25.81 6.12
C THR A 154 5.41 24.55 5.39
N LEU A 155 4.74 24.15 4.30
CA LEU A 155 5.15 22.99 3.50
C LEU A 155 6.48 23.23 2.78
N ASN A 156 6.71 24.42 2.23
CA ASN A 156 7.98 24.75 1.60
C ASN A 156 9.14 24.74 2.61
N GLU A 157 8.91 25.22 3.83
CA GLU A 157 9.90 25.15 4.91
C GLU A 157 10.21 23.70 5.30
N ALA A 158 9.18 22.84 5.39
CA ALA A 158 9.35 21.42 5.67
C ALA A 158 10.12 20.68 4.56
N ILE A 159 9.81 20.98 3.29
CA ILE A 159 10.55 20.43 2.13
C ILE A 159 12.03 20.79 2.22
N HIS A 160 12.34 22.07 2.48
CA HIS A 160 13.73 22.52 2.57
C HIS A 160 14.50 21.82 3.70
N GLN A 161 13.86 21.61 4.85
CA GLN A 161 14.47 20.88 5.96
C GLN A 161 14.76 19.42 5.60
N LEU A 162 13.82 18.75 4.93
CA LEU A 162 13.99 17.35 4.51
C LEU A 162 15.09 17.20 3.46
N GLU A 163 15.19 18.11 2.50
CA GLU A 163 16.29 18.14 1.52
C GLU A 163 17.65 18.25 2.22
N VAL A 164 17.80 19.20 3.16
CA VAL A 164 19.05 19.40 3.91
C VAL A 164 19.42 18.19 4.79
N MET A 165 18.45 17.43 5.27
CA MET A 165 18.69 16.24 6.11
C MET A 165 19.13 15.01 5.31
N HIS A 166 18.86 14.98 4.01
CA HIS A 166 19.07 13.81 3.15
C HIS A 166 20.08 14.02 2.00
N ASP A 167 20.60 15.23 1.83
CA ASP A 167 21.82 15.54 1.05
C ASP A 167 23.11 15.17 1.83
#